data_AF-A0A8X6GWQ7-F1
#
_entry.id   AF-A0A8X6GWQ7-F1
#
_cell.length_a   1.000
_cell.length_b   1.000
_cell.length_c   1.000
_cell.angle_alpha   90.00
_cell.angle_beta   90.00
_cell.angle_gamma   90.00
#
_symmetry.space_group_name_H-M   'P 1'
#
loop_
_entity.id
_entity.type
_entity.pdbx_description
1 polymer ?
#
loop_
_entity_poly.entity_id
_entity_poly.type
_entity_poly.pdbx_seq_one_letter_code
_entity_poly.pdbx_strand_id
1 'polypeptide(L)'
;MPVDPVPRETCVQFVAGSHKWGWFKPIKFETTLPYQVEDKDFNDRTYQPVPDIEANRDTYDILSWELQPGDCIVFHMKTLHGAPGNASRTCWRRVLSTRWLGDDAIIARRPWKTSPPTLGGLQFGDRPICSEFPIIWRNEE
;
A
#
# COMPACT_ATOMS: atom_id res chain seq x y z
N MET A 1 4.28 1.81 11.27
CA MET A 1 4.83 2.17 12.58
C MET A 1 6.25 1.62 12.68
N PRO A 2 7.27 2.47 12.77
CA PRO A 2 8.65 2.02 12.86
C PRO A 2 8.97 1.55 14.30
N VAL A 3 9.88 0.58 14.40
CA VAL A 3 10.43 0.12 15.70
C VAL A 3 11.87 0.59 15.92
N ASP A 4 12.43 1.29 14.93
CA ASP A 4 13.71 1.99 14.96
C ASP A 4 13.48 3.45 14.53
N PRO A 5 14.36 4.40 14.84
CA PRO A 5 14.34 5.73 14.22
C PRO A 5 14.44 5.62 12.69
N VAL A 6 13.67 6.43 11.98
CA VAL A 6 13.66 6.48 10.51
C VAL A 6 13.93 7.91 10.05
N PRO A 7 15.15 8.20 9.55
CA PRO A 7 15.47 9.47 8.93
C PRO A 7 14.57 9.72 7.70
N ARG A 8 14.22 10.99 7.45
CA ARG A 8 13.32 11.40 6.35
C ARG A 8 13.80 10.89 4.98
N GLU A 9 15.11 10.81 4.78
CA GLU A 9 15.78 10.38 3.54
C GLU A 9 15.54 8.90 3.23
N THR A 10 15.20 8.10 4.24
CA THR A 10 14.92 6.66 4.10
C THR A 10 13.49 6.32 4.48
N CYS A 11 12.67 7.31 4.80
CA CYS A 11 11.26 7.12 5.11
C CYS A 11 10.44 6.85 3.84
N VAL A 12 9.26 6.27 4.02
CA VAL A 12 8.28 6.14 2.93
C VAL A 12 7.82 7.53 2.50
N GLN A 13 7.76 7.72 1.19
CA GLN A 13 7.33 8.93 0.51
C GLN A 13 5.95 8.71 -0.10
N PHE A 14 5.18 9.79 -0.18
CA PHE A 14 3.81 9.78 -0.72
C PHE A 14 3.62 10.92 -1.69
N VAL A 15 2.94 10.65 -2.80
CA VAL A 15 2.48 11.72 -3.69
C VAL A 15 1.13 12.23 -3.19
N ALA A 16 1.07 13.47 -2.72
CA ALA A 16 -0.13 14.06 -2.14
C ALA A 16 -1.29 14.04 -3.15
N GLY A 17 -2.50 13.69 -2.69
CA GLY A 17 -3.70 13.66 -3.53
C GLY A 17 -3.81 12.48 -4.52
N SER A 18 -2.74 11.68 -4.71
CA SER A 18 -2.70 10.63 -5.73
C SER A 18 -3.73 9.51 -5.59
N HIS A 19 -4.30 9.31 -4.40
CA HIS A 19 -5.41 8.39 -4.17
C HIS A 19 -6.66 8.69 -5.04
N LYS A 20 -6.75 9.91 -5.59
CA LYS A 20 -7.84 10.35 -6.48
C LYS A 20 -7.52 10.19 -7.98
N TRP A 21 -6.29 9.84 -8.37
CA TRP A 21 -5.85 9.89 -9.78
C TRP A 21 -6.31 8.71 -10.64
N GLY A 22 -6.85 7.65 -10.03
CA GLY A 22 -7.33 6.48 -10.75
C GLY A 22 -6.79 5.17 -10.17
N TRP A 23 -6.55 4.19 -11.03
CA TRP A 23 -6.06 2.87 -10.68
C TRP A 23 -4.72 2.60 -11.38
N PHE A 24 -3.72 2.24 -10.58
CA PHE A 24 -2.40 1.90 -11.08
C PHE A 24 -2.08 0.42 -10.89
N LYS A 25 -1.24 -0.12 -11.77
CA LYS A 25 -0.65 -1.44 -11.62
C LYS A 25 0.34 -1.41 -10.47
N PRO A 26 0.22 -2.29 -9.46
CA PRO A 26 1.21 -2.35 -8.39
C PRO A 26 2.59 -2.77 -8.95
N ILE A 27 3.66 -2.35 -8.28
CA ILE A 27 5.05 -2.72 -8.60
C ILE A 27 5.55 -3.72 -7.55
N LYS A 28 6.23 -4.78 -8.01
CA LYS A 28 6.83 -5.78 -7.11
C LYS A 28 8.10 -5.22 -6.48
N PHE A 29 8.20 -5.26 -5.16
CA PHE A 29 9.40 -4.81 -4.45
C PHE A 29 10.66 -5.60 -4.83
N GLU A 30 10.54 -6.91 -5.02
CA GLU A 30 11.68 -7.80 -5.31
C GLU A 30 12.31 -7.52 -6.67
N THR A 31 11.49 -7.31 -7.71
CA THR A 31 11.97 -7.22 -9.10
C THR A 31 11.92 -5.81 -9.64
N THR A 32 11.26 -4.87 -8.96
CA THR A 32 10.92 -3.52 -9.45
C THR A 32 10.08 -3.50 -10.73
N LEU A 33 9.54 -4.65 -11.14
CA LEU A 33 8.67 -4.78 -12.30
C LEU A 33 7.19 -4.66 -11.90
N PRO A 34 6.32 -4.13 -12.77
CA PRO A 34 4.88 -4.14 -12.51
C PRO A 34 4.36 -5.57 -12.40
N TYR A 35 3.29 -5.76 -11.63
CA TYR A 35 2.53 -7.00 -11.70
C TYR A 35 2.04 -7.22 -13.13
N GLN A 36 2.14 -8.46 -13.60
CA GLN A 36 1.48 -8.86 -14.83
C GLN A 36 -0.01 -8.77 -14.60
N VAL A 37 -0.68 -8.00 -15.45
CA VAL A 37 -2.11 -7.79 -15.43
C VAL A 37 -2.67 -8.51 -16.63
N GLU A 38 -3.51 -9.52 -16.37
CA GLU A 38 -4.12 -10.35 -17.43
C GLU A 38 -5.07 -9.53 -18.31
N ASP A 39 -5.87 -8.67 -17.68
CA ASP A 39 -6.75 -7.72 -18.34
C ASP A 39 -6.57 -6.31 -17.74
N LYS A 40 -6.15 -5.36 -18.59
CA LYS A 40 -5.94 -3.96 -18.17
C LYS A 40 -7.25 -3.28 -17.79
N ASP A 41 -8.37 -3.74 -18.33
CA ASP A 41 -9.71 -3.24 -18.08
C ASP A 41 -10.50 -4.33 -17.33
N PHE A 42 -10.56 -4.24 -16.00
CA PHE A 42 -11.12 -5.29 -15.17
C PHE A 42 -12.06 -4.72 -14.09
N ASN A 43 -13.27 -5.28 -13.97
CA ASN A 43 -14.33 -4.79 -13.07
C ASN A 43 -14.54 -3.26 -13.16
N ASP A 44 -14.77 -2.76 -14.37
CA ASP A 44 -15.01 -1.34 -14.67
C ASP A 44 -13.86 -0.41 -14.26
N ARG A 45 -12.63 -0.95 -14.17
CA ARG A 45 -11.42 -0.19 -13.81
C ARG A 45 -10.33 -0.43 -14.85
N THR A 46 -9.74 0.66 -15.31
CA THR A 46 -8.53 0.63 -16.13
C THR A 46 -7.29 0.77 -15.26
N TYR A 47 -6.43 -0.25 -15.24
CA TYR A 47 -5.19 -0.27 -14.49
C TYR A 47 -4.03 0.26 -15.34
N GLN A 48 -3.58 1.48 -15.02
CA GLN A 48 -2.54 2.17 -15.77
C GLN A 48 -1.14 1.94 -15.15
N PRO A 49 -0.05 2.08 -15.92
CA PRO A 49 1.29 2.14 -15.35
C PRO A 49 1.41 3.30 -14.35
N VAL A 50 2.18 3.10 -13.28
CA VAL A 50 2.55 4.20 -12.38
C VAL A 50 3.39 5.21 -13.19
N PRO A 51 3.10 6.52 -13.14
CA PRO A 51 3.94 7.52 -13.77
C PRO A 51 5.35 7.50 -13.17
N ASP A 52 6.34 7.96 -13.94
CA ASP A 52 7.72 8.05 -13.44
C ASP A 52 7.85 9.21 -12.45
N ILE A 53 7.59 8.91 -11.17
CA ILE A 53 7.65 9.88 -10.07
C ILE A 53 9.08 10.37 -9.87
N GLU A 54 10.07 9.49 -10.00
CA GLU A 54 11.47 9.83 -9.72
C GLU A 54 12.07 10.73 -10.80
N ALA A 55 11.72 10.53 -12.08
CA ALA A 55 12.17 11.42 -13.14
C ALA A 55 11.51 12.81 -13.11
N ASN A 56 10.37 12.97 -12.41
CA ASN A 56 9.55 14.18 -12.44
C ASN A 56 9.21 14.70 -11.03
N ARG A 57 10.10 14.51 -10.06
CA ARG A 57 9.84 14.85 -8.64
C ARG A 57 9.36 16.28 -8.43
N ASP A 58 9.91 17.24 -9.18
CA ASP A 58 9.57 18.67 -9.06
C ASP A 58 8.13 18.99 -9.49
N THR A 59 7.45 18.08 -10.18
CA THR A 59 6.05 18.23 -10.61
C THR A 59 5.05 17.70 -9.59
N TYR A 60 5.53 17.02 -8.54
CA TYR A 60 4.69 16.34 -7.56
C TYR A 60 4.92 16.89 -6.16
N ASP A 61 3.85 17.04 -5.39
CA ASP A 61 3.95 17.28 -3.95
C ASP A 61 4.26 15.96 -3.23
N ILE A 62 5.55 15.75 -2.94
CA ILE A 62 6.06 14.53 -2.30
C ILE A 62 6.25 14.75 -0.81
N LEU A 63 5.43 14.06 -0.02
CA LEU A 63 5.44 14.12 1.44
C LEU A 63 6.28 12.99 2.03
N SER A 64 7.09 13.31 3.03
CA SER A 64 7.90 12.38 3.83
C SER A 64 8.28 13.03 5.15
N TRP A 65 8.47 12.24 6.19
CA TRP A 65 8.74 12.69 7.55
C TRP A 65 9.88 11.90 8.17
N GLU A 66 10.62 12.52 9.09
CA GLU A 66 11.43 11.79 10.07
C GLU A 66 10.49 11.19 11.12
N LEU A 67 10.75 9.94 11.54
CA LEU A 67 9.93 9.22 12.50
C LEU A 67 10.78 8.64 13.63
N GLN A 68 10.23 8.62 14.83
CA GLN A 68 10.74 7.90 15.99
C GLN A 68 9.93 6.62 16.25
N PRO A 69 10.49 5.64 16.99
CA PRO A 69 9.72 4.47 17.42
C PRO A 69 8.43 4.87 18.12
N GLY A 70 7.30 4.32 17.65
CA GLY A 70 5.95 4.66 18.14
C GLY A 70 5.17 5.61 17.22
N ASP A 71 5.84 6.36 16.34
CA ASP A 71 5.14 7.21 15.37
C ASP A 71 4.37 6.38 14.34
N CYS A 72 3.27 6.92 13.85
CA CYS A 72 2.41 6.25 12.89
C CYS A 72 2.08 7.15 11.70
N ILE A 73 2.28 6.60 10.50
CA ILE A 73 1.73 7.17 9.27
C ILE A 73 0.54 6.30 8.86
N VAL A 74 -0.60 6.95 8.66
CA VAL A 74 -1.83 6.34 8.16
C VAL A 74 -2.16 6.98 6.81
N PHE A 75 -2.42 6.16 5.79
CA PHE A 75 -2.69 6.65 4.44
C PHE A 75 -3.66 5.74 3.70
N HIS A 76 -4.35 6.29 2.69
CA HIS A 76 -5.28 5.55 1.85
C HIS A 76 -4.55 4.54 0.95
N MET A 77 -5.09 3.34 0.78
CA MET A 77 -4.46 2.26 -0.02
C MET A 77 -4.24 2.58 -1.51
N LYS A 78 -4.79 3.70 -2.00
CA LYS A 78 -4.65 4.16 -3.39
C LYS A 78 -3.58 5.25 -3.54
N THR A 79 -3.08 5.80 -2.43
CA THR A 79 -2.01 6.80 -2.48
C THR A 79 -0.77 6.15 -3.05
N LEU A 80 -0.21 6.74 -4.11
CA LEU A 80 1.09 6.35 -4.64
C LEU A 80 2.13 6.59 -3.54
N HIS A 81 2.87 5.53 -3.22
CA HIS A 81 3.89 5.55 -2.20
C HIS A 81 5.05 4.66 -2.60
N GLY A 82 6.24 5.05 -2.17
CA GLY A 82 7.48 4.33 -2.40
C GLY A 82 8.47 4.75 -1.32
N ALA A 83 9.52 3.97 -1.09
CA ALA A 83 10.54 4.34 -0.12
C ALA A 83 11.91 4.16 -0.74
N PRO A 84 12.86 5.09 -0.51
CA PRO A 84 14.23 4.93 -0.95
C PRO A 84 14.86 3.68 -0.34
N GLY A 85 15.88 3.15 -1.02
CA GLY A 85 16.74 2.13 -0.46
C GLY A 85 17.47 2.66 0.78
N ASN A 86 17.64 1.81 1.80
CA ASN A 86 18.46 2.17 2.95
C ASN A 86 19.93 1.79 2.68
N ALA A 87 20.77 2.79 2.41
CA ALA A 87 22.20 2.60 2.19
C ALA A 87 23.02 2.51 3.49
N SER A 88 22.40 2.76 4.66
CA SER A 88 23.10 2.70 5.93
C SER A 88 23.52 1.27 6.26
N ARG A 89 24.77 1.11 6.70
CA ARG A 89 25.32 -0.17 7.16
C ARG A 89 25.11 -0.41 8.65
N THR A 90 24.71 0.63 9.39
CA THR A 90 24.64 0.61 10.85
C THR A 90 23.23 0.91 11.37
N CYS A 91 22.41 1.63 10.60
CA CYS A 91 21.04 1.97 10.97
C CYS A 91 20.05 1.11 10.17
N TRP A 92 19.27 0.31 10.89
CA TRP A 92 18.28 -0.58 10.30
C TRP A 92 16.92 0.13 10.24
N ARG A 93 16.10 -0.22 9.24
CA ARG A 93 14.73 0.28 9.11
C ARG A 93 13.75 -0.87 9.24
N ARG A 94 13.31 -1.17 10.46
CA ARG A 94 12.28 -2.18 10.72
C ARG A 94 10.95 -1.48 11.01
N VAL A 95 9.89 -1.96 10.36
CA VAL A 95 8.57 -1.32 10.39
C VAL A 95 7.49 -2.38 10.49
N LEU A 96 6.54 -2.19 11.41
CA LEU A 96 5.26 -2.89 11.39
C LEU A 96 4.31 -2.17 10.44
N SER A 97 3.82 -2.88 9.43
CA SER A 97 2.76 -2.42 8.52
C SER A 97 1.52 -3.26 8.71
N THR A 98 0.40 -2.61 9.02
CA THR A 98 -0.92 -3.23 9.12
C THR A 98 -1.83 -2.66 8.04
N ARG A 99 -2.84 -3.44 7.65
CA ARG A 99 -3.87 -3.01 6.69
C ARG A 99 -5.23 -3.16 7.35
N TRP A 100 -6.03 -2.13 7.19
CA TRP A 100 -7.33 -1.99 7.85
C TRP A 100 -8.38 -1.87 6.76
N LEU A 101 -9.49 -2.56 6.94
CA LEU A 101 -10.59 -2.60 5.99
C LEU A 101 -11.81 -1.98 6.67
N GLY A 102 -12.57 -1.18 5.91
CA GLY A 102 -13.85 -0.64 6.37
C GLY A 102 -14.96 -1.67 6.26
N ASP A 103 -16.12 -1.35 6.84
CA ASP A 103 -17.32 -2.21 6.85
C ASP A 103 -17.92 -2.44 5.45
N ASP A 104 -17.52 -1.61 4.48
CA ASP A 104 -17.89 -1.67 3.06
C ASP A 104 -16.93 -2.53 2.22
N ALA A 105 -15.86 -3.06 2.82
CA ALA A 105 -14.90 -3.90 2.12
C ALA A 105 -15.50 -5.28 1.79
N ILE A 106 -15.14 -5.77 0.59
CA ILE A 106 -15.47 -7.12 0.13
C ILE A 106 -14.23 -7.83 -0.40
N ILE A 107 -14.24 -9.16 -0.34
CA ILE A 107 -13.29 -10.01 -1.05
C ILE A 107 -13.53 -9.83 -2.54
N ALA A 108 -12.58 -9.23 -3.24
CA ALA A 108 -12.73 -8.87 -4.63
C ALA A 108 -11.67 -9.54 -5.51
N ARG A 109 -12.10 -9.98 -6.70
CA ARG A 109 -11.18 -10.48 -7.73
C ARG A 109 -10.21 -9.37 -8.14
N ARG A 110 -8.99 -9.75 -8.48
CA ARG A 110 -7.95 -8.87 -9.02
C ARG A 110 -7.37 -9.51 -10.27
N PRO A 111 -6.98 -8.72 -11.29
CA PRO A 111 -6.38 -9.25 -12.52
C PRO A 111 -4.90 -9.62 -12.34
N TRP A 112 -4.50 -9.93 -11.10
CA TRP A 112 -3.15 -10.34 -10.70
C TRP A 112 -3.21 -11.19 -9.42
N LYS A 113 -2.15 -11.95 -9.15
CA LYS A 113 -2.01 -12.75 -7.93
C LYS A 113 -1.93 -11.85 -6.69
N THR A 114 -2.82 -12.06 -5.73
CA THR A 114 -2.86 -11.35 -4.45
C THR A 114 -1.97 -12.00 -3.39
N SER A 115 -1.59 -11.21 -2.38
CA SER A 115 -0.88 -11.67 -1.18
C SER A 115 -1.58 -11.14 0.08
N PRO A 116 -1.97 -12.01 1.04
CA PRO A 116 -1.82 -13.47 0.99
C PRO A 116 -2.67 -14.11 -0.14
N PRO A 117 -2.29 -15.29 -0.65
CA PRO A 117 -3.02 -15.96 -1.72
C PRO A 117 -4.25 -16.74 -1.23
N THR A 118 -4.49 -16.79 0.09
CA THR A 118 -5.65 -17.46 0.71
C THR A 118 -6.74 -16.46 1.07
N LEU A 119 -7.99 -16.92 1.01
CA LEU A 119 -9.18 -16.14 1.39
C LEU A 119 -9.72 -16.52 2.78
N GLY A 120 -9.07 -17.43 3.52
CA GLY A 120 -9.55 -17.85 4.84
C GLY A 120 -10.93 -18.54 4.80
N GLY A 121 -11.22 -19.25 3.71
CA GLY A 121 -12.53 -19.88 3.48
C GLY A 121 -13.61 -18.97 2.88
N LEU A 122 -13.33 -17.67 2.72
CA LEU A 122 -14.25 -16.70 2.12
C LEU A 122 -14.31 -16.82 0.59
N GLN A 123 -15.43 -16.40 0.01
CA GLN A 123 -15.67 -16.29 -1.43
C GLN A 123 -15.63 -14.84 -1.92
N PHE A 124 -15.51 -14.65 -3.23
CA PHE A 124 -15.61 -13.31 -3.81
C PHE A 124 -17.01 -12.72 -3.58
N GLY A 125 -17.07 -11.50 -3.09
CA GLY A 125 -18.31 -10.82 -2.67
C GLY A 125 -18.54 -10.85 -1.16
N ASP A 126 -17.91 -11.77 -0.43
CA ASP A 126 -18.04 -11.84 1.02
C ASP A 126 -17.36 -10.67 1.70
N ARG A 127 -17.86 -10.31 2.88
CA ARG A 127 -17.14 -9.41 3.79
C ARG A 127 -15.89 -10.13 4.33
N PRO A 128 -14.74 -9.45 4.46
CA PRO A 128 -13.50 -10.02 4.98
C PRO A 128 -13.57 -10.17 6.50
N ILE A 129 -14.42 -11.08 6.99
CA ILE A 129 -14.63 -11.33 8.41
C ILE A 129 -14.50 -12.84 8.66
N CYS A 130 -13.35 -13.25 9.20
CA CYS A 130 -13.08 -14.62 9.65
C CYS A 130 -11.92 -14.61 10.65
N SER A 131 -11.41 -15.79 11.06
CA SER A 131 -10.23 -15.88 11.94
C SER A 131 -9.00 -15.17 11.40
N GLU A 132 -8.79 -15.19 10.08
CA GLU A 132 -7.66 -14.58 9.38
C GLU A 132 -7.86 -13.08 9.13
N PHE A 133 -9.13 -12.63 9.11
CA PHE A 133 -9.51 -11.22 8.99
C PHE A 133 -10.39 -10.83 10.18
N PRO A 134 -9.80 -10.72 11.39
CA PRO A 134 -10.56 -10.50 12.60
C PRO A 134 -11.11 -9.07 12.66
N ILE A 135 -12.27 -8.92 13.31
CA ILE A 135 -12.80 -7.61 13.67
C ILE A 135 -11.97 -7.08 14.85
N ILE A 136 -11.33 -5.95 14.62
CA ILE A 136 -10.44 -5.28 15.58
C ILE A 136 -11.12 -4.16 16.35
N TRP A 137 -12.22 -3.64 15.84
CA TRP A 137 -13.02 -2.60 16.48
C TRP A 137 -14.46 -2.67 15.98
N ARG A 138 -15.41 -2.31 16.85
CA ARG A 138 -16.81 -2.10 16.51
C ARG A 138 -17.24 -0.78 17.13
N ASN A 139 -18.04 -0.01 16.39
CA ASN A 139 -18.74 1.10 17.01
C ASN A 139 -19.82 0.53 17.92
N GLU A 140 -19.78 0.85 19.20
CA GLU A 140 -20.90 0.59 20.11
C GLU A 140 -21.90 1.72 19.88
N GLU A 141 -22.90 1.48 19.03
CA GLU A 141 -24.16 2.24 19.06
C GLU A 141 -25.12 1.61 20.07
#